data_AF-A0A2K3LVS1-F1
#
_entry.id   AF-A0A2K3LVS1-F1
#
_cell.length_a   1.000
_cell.length_b   1.000
_cell.length_c   1.000
_cell.angle_alpha   90.00
_cell.angle_beta   90.00
_cell.angle_gamma   90.00
#
_symmetry.space_group_name_H-M   'P 1'
#
loop_
_entity.id
_entity.type
_entity.pdbx_description
1 polymer ?
#
loop_
_entity_poly.entity_id
_entity_poly.type
_entity_poly.pdbx_seq_one_letter_code
_entity_poly.pdbx_strand_id
1 'polypeptide(L)' 'PQVGCRVKIVNGAYRGSLARLLGVDTDHFCAKVQIEKGAYDGRVLKAVEYEDICKVA' A
#
# COMPACT_ATOMS: atom_id res chain seq x y z
N PRO A 1 -4.93 4.44 -8.02
CA PRO A 1 -5.97 4.28 -6.95
C PRO A 1 -6.16 5.64 -6.25
N GLN A 2 -7.33 5.93 -5.69
CA GLN A 2 -7.54 7.18 -4.94
C GLN A 2 -7.13 6.99 -3.47
N VAL A 3 -6.66 8.06 -2.83
CA VAL A 3 -6.39 8.07 -1.39
C VAL A 3 -7.66 7.67 -0.63
N GLY A 4 -7.52 6.76 0.33
CA GLY A 4 -8.61 6.13 1.08
C GLY A 4 -9.09 4.80 0.50
N CYS A 5 -8.73 4.46 -0.75
CA CYS A 5 -9.08 3.17 -1.35
C CYS A 5 -8.21 2.02 -0.81
N ARG A 6 -8.72 0.80 -0.97
CA ARG A 6 -7.98 -0.44 -0.71
C ARG A 6 -7.04 -0.77 -1.87
N VAL A 7 -5.84 -1.18 -1.50
CA VAL A 7 -4.80 -1.68 -2.38
C VAL A 7 -4.28 -3.00 -1.83
N LYS A 8 -3.73 -3.84 -2.70
CA LYS A 8 -3.06 -5.08 -2.33
C LYS A 8 -1.59 -4.94 -2.67
N ILE A 9 -0.74 -5.32 -1.73
CA ILE A 9 0.69 -5.38 -1.98
C ILE A 9 0.97 -6.64 -2.80
N VAL A 10 1.58 -6.49 -3.97
CA VAL A 10 1.82 -7.58 -4.94
C VAL A 10 3.27 -8.05 -4.97
N ASN A 11 4.20 -7.31 -4.35
CA ASN A 11 5.63 -7.59 -4.33
C ASN A 11 6.25 -7.30 -2.94
N GLY A 12 7.54 -7.60 -2.79
CA GLY A 12 8.30 -7.37 -1.56
C GLY A 12 7.86 -8.23 -0.37
N ALA A 13 8.31 -7.83 0.83
CA ALA A 13 8.12 -8.59 2.07
C ALA A 13 6.66 -8.66 2.56
N TYR A 14 5.80 -7.75 2.09
CA TYR A 14 4.39 -7.66 2.50
C TYR A 14 3.44 -8.18 1.42
N ARG A 15 3.95 -8.86 0.38
CA ARG A 15 3.17 -9.43 -0.70
C ARG A 15 1.99 -10.25 -0.18
N GLY A 16 0.81 -10.00 -0.76
CA GLY A 16 -0.44 -10.62 -0.36
C GLY A 16 -1.23 -9.82 0.67
N SER A 17 -0.61 -8.87 1.38
CA SER A 17 -1.29 -8.04 2.38
C SER A 17 -2.25 -7.05 1.74
N LEU A 18 -3.42 -6.89 2.37
CA LEU A 18 -4.35 -5.82 2.07
C LEU A 18 -3.98 -4.57 2.85
N ALA A 19 -3.96 -3.44 2.17
CA ALA A 19 -3.62 -2.16 2.75
C ALA A 19 -4.56 -1.06 2.25
N ARG A 20 -4.62 0.05 2.98
CA ARG A 20 -5.32 1.26 2.62
C ARG A 20 -4.32 2.31 2.15
N LEU A 21 -4.60 2.94 1.02
CA LEU A 21 -3.79 4.03 0.51
C LEU A 21 -4.03 5.29 1.34
N LEU A 22 -3.00 5.81 2.00
CA LEU A 22 -3.06 7.02 2.81
C LEU A 22 -2.56 8.26 2.06
N GLY A 23 -1.67 8.08 1.08
CA GLY A 23 -1.08 9.17 0.32
C GLY A 23 -0.27 8.64 -0.86
N VAL A 24 -0.03 9.53 -1.81
CA VAL A 24 0.72 9.27 -3.04
C VAL A 24 1.75 10.38 -3.16
N ASP A 25 3.00 10.03 -3.37
CA ASP A 25 4.12 10.93 -3.59
C ASP A 25 4.58 10.78 -5.04
N THR A 26 4.16 11.72 -5.89
CA THR A 26 4.46 11.70 -7.32
C THR A 26 5.89 12.09 -7.63
N ASP A 27 6.56 12.81 -6.73
CA ASP A 27 7.94 13.26 -6.94
C ASP A 27 8.92 12.10 -6.74
N HIS A 28 8.60 11.20 -5.79
CA HIS A 28 9.40 10.01 -5.47
C HIS A 28 8.82 8.70 -6.01
N PHE A 29 7.76 8.76 -6.81
CA PHE A 29 7.09 7.59 -7.41
C PHE A 29 6.69 6.51 -6.38
N CYS A 30 6.24 6.92 -5.20
CA CYS A 30 5.88 5.99 -4.12
C CYS A 30 4.57 6.36 -3.41
N ALA A 31 4.04 5.43 -2.64
CA ALA A 31 2.78 5.55 -1.93
C ALA A 31 2.96 5.26 -0.44
N LYS A 32 2.19 5.98 0.37
CA LYS A 32 2.02 5.70 1.79
C LYS A 32 0.79 4.83 1.98
N VAL A 33 0.96 3.64 2.55
CA VAL A 33 -0.13 2.68 2.77
C VAL A 33 -0.15 2.18 4.22
N GLN A 34 -1.32 1.77 4.70
CA GLN A 34 -1.48 1.12 6.01
C GLN A 34 -2.05 -0.27 5.84
N ILE A 35 -1.42 -1.29 6.40
CA ILE A 35 -1.91 -2.68 6.34
C ILE A 35 -3.17 -2.79 7.21
N GLU A 36 -4.27 -3.29 6.64
CA GLU A 36 -5.59 -3.36 7.32
C GLU A 36 -5.80 -4.68 8.07
N LYS A 37 -5.09 -5.77 7.73
CA LYS A 37 -5.25 -7.11 8.34
C LYS A 37 -3.99 -7.96 8.20
N GLY A 38 -3.77 -8.86 9.17
CA GLY A 38 -2.72 -9.89 9.14
C GLY A 38 -1.66 -9.67 10.22
N ALA A 39 -0.51 -10.32 10.07
CA ALA A 39 0.60 -10.25 11.04
C ALA A 39 1.17 -8.83 11.24
N TYR A 40 0.88 -7.92 10.30
CA TYR A 40 1.36 -6.54 10.31
C TYR A 40 0.21 -5.52 10.39
N ASP A 41 -0.93 -5.91 10.96
CA ASP A 41 -2.09 -5.04 11.10
C ASP A 41 -1.73 -3.70 11.76
N GLY A 42 -2.26 -2.60 11.19
CA GLY A 42 -2.00 -1.23 11.62
C GLY A 42 -0.65 -0.65 11.17
N ARG A 43 0.27 -1.45 10.62
CA ARG A 43 1.59 -0.97 10.18
C ARG A 43 1.47 -0.01 9.00
N VAL A 44 2.13 1.15 9.11
CA VAL A 44 2.21 2.15 8.05
C VAL A 44 3.52 2.03 7.30
N LEU A 45 3.43 1.78 5.99
CA LEU A 45 4.56 1.80 5.07
C LEU A 45 4.57 3.16 4.37
N LYS A 46 5.67 3.91 4.51
CA LYS A 46 5.74 5.32 4.08
C LYS A 46 6.09 5.50 2.60
N ALA A 47 6.86 4.59 2.04
CA ALA A 47 7.37 4.66 0.69
C ALA A 47 7.29 3.26 0.06
N VAL A 48 6.10 2.89 -0.41
CA VAL A 48 5.88 1.67 -1.18
C VAL A 48 5.83 2.04 -2.64
N GLU A 49 6.63 1.40 -3.48
CA GLU A 49 6.68 1.69 -4.90
C GLU A 49 5.35 1.36 -5.59
N TYR A 50 5.02 2.08 -6.66
CA TYR A 50 3.74 1.87 -7.35
C TYR A 50 3.61 0.48 -7.97
N GLU A 51 4.72 -0.11 -8.42
CA GLU A 51 4.72 -1.47 -8.95
C GLU A 51 4.44 -2.54 -7.89
N ASP A 52 4.65 -2.19 -6.61
CA ASP A 52 4.43 -3.08 -5.49
C ASP A 52 2.99 -3.06 -4.99
N ILE A 53 2.13 -2.17 -5.50
CA ILE A 53 0.72 -2.06 -5.10
C ILE A 53 -0.25 -2.11 -6.28
N CYS A 54 -1.33 -2.84 -6.10
CA CYS A 54 -2.43 -2.91 -7.07
C CYS A 54 -3.75 -2.47 -6.43
N LYS A 55 -4.61 -1.79 -7.19
CA LYS A 55 -5.98 -1.45 -6.73
C LYS A 55 -6.78 -2.75 -6.53
N VAL A 56 -7.47 -2.87 -5.41
CA VAL A 56 -8.46 -3.94 -5.21
C VAL A 56 -9.81 -3.42 -5.71
N ALA A 57 -10.48 -4.21 -6.57
CA ALA A 57 -11.73 -3.85 -7.23
C ALA A 57 -12.83 -3.40 -6.26
#